data_AF-A0A0S3RK62-F1
#
_entry.id   AF-A0A0S3RK62-F1
#
_cell.length_a   1.000
_cell.length_b   1.000
_cell.length_c   1.000
_cell.angle_alpha   90.00
_cell.angle_beta   90.00
_cell.angle_gamma   90.00
#
_symmetry.space_group_name_H-M   'P 1'
#
loop_
_entity.id
_entity.type
_entity.pdbx_description
1 polymer ?
#
loop_
_entity_poly.entity_id
_entity_poly.type
_entity_poly.pdbx_seq_one_letter_code
_entity_poly.pdbx_strand_id
1 'polypeptide(L)'
;MKEYSKKDIVMEKLTISYHGLPESYQILFLDIACFFNGWVKEHVEQILTICCRCPANGIDVLIGKSLVSCDGSRLWMHDLLQEMGRKIVVEKCLIDASKRSRLWSPHDIDQALKRKKKKESIQGIVLKSSTEPYIANWDPEAFSN
;
A
#
# COMPACT_ATOMS: atom_id res chain seq x y z
N MET A 1 28.59 4.12 17.23
CA MET A 1 27.40 4.98 17.36
C MET A 1 26.86 5.17 15.95
N LYS A 2 25.67 4.65 15.62
CA LYS A 2 25.11 4.84 14.26
C LYS A 2 24.66 6.29 14.14
N GLU A 3 25.24 7.02 13.20
CA GLU A 3 24.83 8.38 12.87
C GLU A 3 23.51 8.27 12.09
N TYR A 4 22.40 8.62 12.74
CA TYR A 4 21.09 8.58 12.10
C TYR A 4 20.92 9.81 11.22
N SER A 5 20.51 9.61 9.97
CA SER A 5 20.19 10.74 9.10
C SER A 5 18.93 11.44 9.62
N LYS A 6 18.77 12.73 9.31
CA LYS A 6 17.53 13.47 9.60
C LYS A 6 16.29 12.75 9.08
N LYS A 7 16.41 12.03 7.95
CA LYS A 7 15.34 11.24 7.36
C LYS A 7 14.93 10.08 8.25
N ASP A 8 15.89 9.36 8.83
CA ASP A 8 15.59 8.21 9.69
C ASP A 8 14.79 8.62 10.94
N ILE A 9 15.15 9.75 11.56
CA ILE A 9 14.45 10.31 12.71
C ILE A 9 13.00 10.68 12.34
N VAL A 10 12.78 11.26 11.15
CA VAL A 10 11.43 11.58 10.66
C VAL A 10 10.64 10.30 10.41
N MET A 11 11.23 9.31 9.75
CA MET A 11 10.57 8.02 9.44
C MET A 11 10.18 7.26 10.72
N GLU A 12 11.01 7.31 11.76
CA GLU A 12 10.69 6.74 13.07
C GLU A 12 9.45 7.40 13.69
N LYS A 13 9.39 8.74 13.71
CA LYS A 13 8.23 9.48 14.24
C LYS A 13 6.94 9.21 13.46
N LEU A 14 7.03 9.11 12.13
CA LEU A 14 5.89 8.75 11.29
C LEU A 14 5.40 7.33 11.58
N THR A 15 6.33 6.39 11.76
CA THR A 15 6.03 4.99 12.11
C THR A 15 5.32 4.88 13.45
N ILE A 16 5.74 5.65 14.47
CA ILE A 16 5.05 5.73 15.77
C ILE A 16 3.61 6.22 15.59
N SER A 17 3.40 7.26 14.76
CA SER A 17 2.07 7.80 14.48
C SER A 17 1.15 6.77 13.81
N TYR A 18 1.71 5.96 12.90
CA TYR A 18 1.02 4.84 12.27
C TYR A 18 0.64 3.74 13.28
N HIS A 19 1.55 3.33 14.17
CA HIS A 19 1.27 2.31 15.17
C HIS A 19 0.21 2.74 16.20
N GLY A 20 0.01 4.04 16.39
CA GLY A 20 -1.07 4.58 17.19
C GLY A 20 -2.47 4.51 16.54
N LEU A 21 -2.57 4.10 15.27
CA LEU A 21 -3.86 3.89 14.60
C LEU A 21 -4.47 2.54 14.99
N PRO A 22 -5.82 2.43 15.09
CA PRO A 22 -6.47 1.13 15.16
C PRO A 22 -6.22 0.33 13.88
N GLU A 23 -6.24 -1.00 13.99
CA GLU A 23 -5.84 -1.92 12.90
C GLU A 23 -6.59 -1.67 11.57
N SER A 24 -7.89 -1.38 11.61
CA SER A 24 -8.67 -1.06 10.42
C SER A 24 -8.17 0.20 9.69
N TYR A 25 -7.73 1.21 10.43
CA TYR A 25 -7.17 2.44 9.86
C TYR A 25 -5.72 2.25 9.39
N GLN A 26 -4.97 1.34 10.02
CA GLN A 26 -3.65 0.92 9.52
C GLN A 26 -3.78 0.24 8.15
N ILE A 27 -4.74 -0.68 8.01
CA ILE A 27 -5.05 -1.36 6.73
C ILE A 27 -5.40 -0.32 5.66
N LEU A 28 -6.28 0.63 5.98
CA LEU A 28 -6.67 1.71 5.08
C LEU A 28 -5.48 2.59 4.68
N PHE A 29 -4.64 2.99 5.64
CA PHE A 29 -3.44 3.79 5.39
C PHE A 29 -2.52 3.09 4.39
N LEU A 30 -2.26 1.80 4.59
CA LEU A 30 -1.42 1.01 3.67
C LEU A 30 -2.05 0.84 2.29
N ASP A 31 -3.38 0.69 2.19
CA ASP A 31 -4.08 0.62 0.92
C ASP A 31 -3.91 1.93 0.13
N ILE A 32 -4.03 3.08 0.78
CA ILE A 32 -3.80 4.40 0.13
C ILE A 32 -2.33 4.56 -0.26
N ALA A 33 -1.39 4.24 0.63
CA ALA A 33 0.05 4.35 0.34
C ALA A 33 0.48 3.48 -0.86
N CYS A 34 -0.09 2.29 -0.99
CA CYS A 34 0.29 1.34 -2.03
C CYS A 34 -0.46 1.58 -3.34
N PHE A 35 -1.77 1.89 -3.29
CA PHE A 35 -2.64 1.81 -4.46
C PHE A 35 -3.28 3.15 -4.84
N PHE A 36 -3.79 3.89 -3.85
CA PHE A 36 -4.77 4.96 -4.10
C PHE A 36 -4.22 6.38 -3.97
N ASN A 37 -2.92 6.57 -3.78
CA ASN A 37 -2.34 7.91 -3.76
C ASN A 37 -2.59 8.65 -5.10
N GLY A 38 -3.18 9.83 -5.04
CA GLY A 38 -3.59 10.64 -6.20
C GLY A 38 -4.97 10.27 -6.79
N TRP A 39 -5.68 9.28 -6.24
CA TRP A 39 -6.99 8.86 -6.74
C TRP A 39 -8.12 9.75 -6.20
N VAL A 40 -9.24 9.78 -6.93
CA VAL A 40 -10.47 10.47 -6.53
C VAL A 40 -11.06 9.78 -5.28
N LYS A 41 -11.28 10.54 -4.21
CA LYS A 41 -11.72 10.07 -2.89
C LYS A 41 -12.98 9.20 -3.00
N GLU A 42 -13.97 9.66 -3.74
CA GLU A 42 -15.26 8.97 -3.88
C GLU A 42 -15.09 7.59 -4.53
N HIS A 43 -14.20 7.46 -5.52
CA HIS A 43 -13.90 6.16 -6.14
C HIS A 43 -13.18 5.22 -5.16
N VAL A 44 -12.25 5.77 -4.36
CA VAL A 44 -11.53 4.99 -3.34
C VAL A 44 -12.50 4.49 -2.27
N GLU A 45 -13.43 5.33 -1.81
CA GLU A 45 -14.47 4.95 -0.86
C GLU A 45 -15.39 3.85 -1.41
N GLN A 46 -15.81 3.96 -2.67
CA GLN A 46 -16.62 2.93 -3.33
C GLN A 46 -15.89 1.59 -3.41
N ILE A 47 -14.64 1.57 -3.87
CA ILE A 47 -13.82 0.35 -3.96
C ILE A 47 -13.64 -0.29 -2.58
N LEU A 48 -13.26 0.50 -1.58
CA LEU A 48 -13.03 -0.01 -0.23
C LEU A 48 -14.32 -0.50 0.46
N THR A 49 -15.46 0.09 0.13
CA THR A 49 -16.79 -0.35 0.59
C THR A 49 -17.12 -1.72 0.01
N ILE A 50 -16.93 -1.91 -1.31
CA ILE A 50 -17.16 -3.19 -1.99
C ILE A 50 -16.24 -4.28 -1.43
N CYS A 51 -15.00 -3.94 -1.08
CA CYS A 51 -14.06 -4.89 -0.49
C CYS A 51 -14.28 -5.15 1.02
N CYS A 52 -15.27 -4.50 1.66
CA CYS A 52 -15.45 -4.54 3.12
C CYS A 52 -14.19 -4.12 3.92
N ARG A 53 -13.39 -3.20 3.36
CA ARG A 53 -12.11 -2.73 3.93
C ARG A 53 -12.16 -1.30 4.46
N CYS A 54 -13.26 -0.59 4.23
CA CYS A 54 -13.41 0.79 4.70
C CYS A 54 -14.04 0.83 6.10
N PRO A 55 -13.33 1.25 7.16
CA PRO A 55 -14.01 1.69 8.36
C PRO A 55 -14.86 2.92 8.05
N ALA A 56 -16.01 3.07 8.70
CA ALA A 56 -16.87 4.23 8.52
C ALA A 56 -16.07 5.53 8.76
N ASN A 57 -16.12 6.46 7.80
CA ASN A 57 -15.37 7.73 7.80
C ASN A 57 -13.84 7.54 7.91
N GLY A 58 -13.32 6.37 7.50
CA GLY A 58 -11.92 6.01 7.65
C GLY A 58 -10.94 7.01 7.03
N ILE A 59 -11.26 7.46 5.82
CA ILE A 59 -10.44 8.43 5.07
C ILE A 59 -10.46 9.79 5.78
N ASP A 60 -11.61 10.25 6.25
CA ASP A 60 -11.73 11.53 6.96
C ASP A 60 -10.95 11.54 8.28
N VAL A 61 -10.90 10.41 8.99
CA VAL A 61 -10.05 10.27 10.18
C VAL A 61 -8.56 10.37 9.84
N LEU A 62 -8.12 9.75 8.73
CA LEU A 62 -6.72 9.87 8.27
C LEU A 62 -6.39 11.31 7.84
N ILE A 63 -7.36 12.02 7.25
CA ILE A 63 -7.24 13.45 6.92
C ILE A 63 -7.12 14.29 8.18
N GLY A 64 -7.99 14.08 9.18
CA GLY A 64 -7.95 14.79 10.46
C GLY A 64 -6.66 14.56 11.25
N LYS A 65 -5.94 13.46 10.98
CA LYS A 65 -4.62 13.14 11.56
C LYS A 65 -3.45 13.60 10.68
N SER A 66 -3.71 14.27 9.56
CA SER A 66 -2.72 14.72 8.58
C SER A 66 -1.84 13.60 8.01
N LEU A 67 -2.36 12.36 8.00
CA LEU A 67 -1.70 11.20 7.38
C LEU A 67 -2.06 11.05 5.90
N VAL A 68 -3.15 11.68 5.50
CA VAL A 68 -3.63 11.86 4.13
C VAL A 68 -4.15 13.30 4.03
N SER A 69 -4.15 13.88 2.86
CA SER A 69 -4.81 15.15 2.55
C SER A 69 -5.77 14.95 1.39
N CYS A 70 -6.69 15.89 1.20
CA CYS A 70 -7.58 15.93 0.05
C CYS A 70 -7.39 17.27 -0.65
N ASP A 71 -6.96 17.24 -1.91
CA ASP A 71 -6.87 18.40 -2.78
C ASP A 71 -7.99 18.33 -3.82
N GLY A 72 -8.97 19.22 -3.69
CA GLY A 72 -10.26 19.07 -4.36
C GLY A 72 -10.91 17.73 -3.97
N SER A 73 -11.07 16.83 -4.95
CA SER A 73 -11.59 15.48 -4.74
C SER A 73 -10.51 14.39 -4.72
N ARG A 74 -9.22 14.73 -4.83
CA ARG A 74 -8.14 13.74 -4.91
C ARG A 74 -7.43 13.56 -3.58
N LEU A 75 -7.22 12.31 -3.21
CA LEU A 75 -6.39 11.96 -2.06
C LEU A 75 -4.92 12.21 -2.37
N TRP A 76 -4.22 12.82 -1.42
CA TRP A 76 -2.77 12.95 -1.43
C TRP A 76 -2.16 12.40 -0.16
N MET A 77 -1.09 11.62 -0.30
CA MET A 77 -0.22 11.21 0.77
C MET A 77 1.18 11.75 0.48
N HIS A 78 1.75 12.47 1.45
CA HIS A 78 3.10 13.02 1.35
C HIS A 78 4.12 11.91 1.07
N ASP A 79 5.15 12.19 0.27
CA ASP A 79 6.12 11.18 -0.19
C ASP A 79 6.74 10.38 0.95
N LEU A 80 7.09 11.04 2.06
CA LEU A 80 7.63 10.36 3.25
C LEU A 80 6.62 9.41 3.92
N LEU A 81 5.33 9.78 3.97
CA LEU A 81 4.29 8.90 4.50
C LEU A 81 4.04 7.71 3.57
N GLN A 82 4.05 7.96 2.26
CA GLN A 82 3.93 6.90 1.26
C GLN A 82 5.13 5.95 1.29
N GLU A 83 6.34 6.49 1.38
CA GLU A 83 7.58 5.70 1.53
C GLU A 83 7.53 4.87 2.81
N MET A 84 7.10 5.45 3.93
CA MET A 84 6.96 4.75 5.21
C MET A 84 5.95 3.61 5.12
N GLY A 85 4.74 3.87 4.59
CA GLY A 85 3.71 2.83 4.44
C GLY A 85 4.17 1.68 3.54
N ARG A 86 4.83 2.00 2.42
CA ARG A 86 5.40 0.99 1.51
C ARG A 86 6.52 0.18 2.18
N LYS A 87 7.38 0.84 2.96
CA LYS A 87 8.45 0.18 3.71
C LYS A 87 7.89 -0.84 4.70
N ILE A 88 6.83 -0.49 5.44
CA ILE A 88 6.14 -1.41 6.35
C ILE A 88 5.68 -2.69 5.63
N VAL A 89 5.14 -2.57 4.42
CA VAL A 89 4.70 -3.73 3.62
C VAL A 89 5.89 -4.58 3.17
N VAL A 90 6.96 -3.95 2.70
CA VAL A 90 8.17 -4.65 2.24
C VAL A 90 8.88 -5.37 3.39
N GLU A 91 8.96 -4.75 4.56
CA GLU A 91 9.61 -5.31 5.75
C GLU A 91 8.94 -6.57 6.28
N LYS A 92 7.66 -6.83 5.95
CA LYS A 92 7.02 -8.12 6.25
C LYS A 92 7.75 -9.30 5.61
N CYS A 93 8.31 -9.12 4.41
CA CYS A 93 9.22 -10.07 3.80
C CYS A 93 10.08 -9.42 2.72
N LEU A 94 11.36 -9.19 3.01
CA LEU A 94 12.28 -8.56 2.05
C LEU A 94 12.56 -9.44 0.82
N ILE A 95 12.46 -10.77 0.96
CA ILE A 95 12.93 -11.73 -0.04
C ILE A 95 11.80 -12.21 -0.97
N ASP A 96 10.61 -12.47 -0.43
CA ASP A 96 9.51 -13.08 -1.17
C ASP A 96 8.30 -12.13 -1.20
N ALA A 97 8.10 -11.46 -2.33
CA ALA A 97 6.95 -10.59 -2.54
C ALA A 97 5.61 -11.31 -2.34
N SER A 98 5.54 -12.63 -2.59
CA SER A 98 4.32 -13.43 -2.42
C SER A 98 3.82 -13.48 -0.98
N LYS A 99 4.69 -13.13 -0.01
CA LYS A 99 4.38 -13.07 1.42
C LYS A 99 4.01 -11.65 1.91
N ARG A 100 3.95 -10.67 1.00
CA ARG A 100 3.55 -9.29 1.31
C ARG A 100 2.06 -9.12 1.11
N SER A 101 1.46 -8.20 1.85
CA SER A 101 0.01 -7.96 1.76
C SER A 101 -0.41 -7.12 0.56
N ARG A 102 0.48 -6.28 0.03
CA ARG A 102 0.18 -5.33 -1.03
C ARG A 102 1.31 -5.31 -2.05
N LEU A 103 0.97 -5.42 -3.33
CA LEU A 103 1.94 -5.37 -4.41
C LEU A 103 1.62 -4.22 -5.36
N TRP A 104 2.56 -3.28 -5.50
CA TRP A 104 2.45 -2.13 -6.41
C TRP A 104 3.65 -1.98 -7.34
N SER A 105 4.75 -2.66 -7.05
CA SER A 105 5.97 -2.65 -7.86
C SER A 105 5.82 -3.69 -8.97
N PRO A 106 5.98 -3.33 -10.26
CA PRO A 106 5.96 -4.30 -11.35
C PRO A 106 6.89 -5.48 -11.10
N HIS A 107 8.09 -5.21 -10.56
CA HIS A 107 9.06 -6.25 -10.21
C HIS A 107 8.54 -7.25 -9.17
N ASP A 108 7.92 -6.75 -8.09
CA ASP A 108 7.38 -7.61 -7.03
C ASP A 108 6.17 -8.41 -7.53
N ILE A 109 5.35 -7.80 -8.39
CA ILE A 109 4.20 -8.43 -9.02
C ILE A 109 4.68 -9.57 -9.92
N ASP A 110 5.67 -9.34 -10.77
CA ASP A 110 6.27 -10.40 -11.58
C ASP A 110 6.85 -11.52 -10.73
N GLN A 111 7.60 -11.17 -9.68
CA GLN A 111 8.19 -12.16 -8.79
C GLN A 111 7.10 -13.04 -8.16
N ALA A 112 6.00 -12.44 -7.70
CA ALA A 112 4.89 -13.15 -7.10
C ALA A 112 4.12 -14.01 -8.13
N LEU A 113 3.88 -13.49 -9.33
CA LEU A 113 3.01 -14.13 -10.33
C LEU A 113 3.74 -15.11 -11.26
N LYS A 114 5.07 -15.19 -11.24
CA LYS A 114 5.85 -16.15 -12.05
C LYS A 114 5.79 -17.61 -11.59
N ARG A 115 5.31 -17.89 -10.38
CA ARG A 115 5.34 -19.24 -9.81
C ARG A 115 4.05 -19.55 -9.06
N LYS A 116 3.53 -20.77 -9.23
CA LYS A 116 2.57 -21.37 -8.30
C LYS A 116 3.22 -21.55 -6.92
N LYS A 117 2.82 -20.68 -6.00
CA LYS A 117 3.24 -20.61 -4.60
C LYS A 117 2.04 -20.12 -3.80
N LYS A 118 1.96 -20.54 -2.54
CA LYS A 118 0.95 -20.04 -1.60
C LYS A 118 1.05 -18.52 -1.48
N LYS A 119 -0.07 -17.82 -1.72
CA LYS A 119 -0.18 -16.34 -1.77
C LYS A 119 -1.19 -15.80 -0.76
N GLU A 120 -1.42 -16.51 0.34
CA GLU A 120 -2.43 -16.15 1.36
C GLU A 120 -2.22 -14.77 1.98
N SER A 121 -0.99 -14.26 1.95
CA SER A 121 -0.71 -12.94 2.49
C SER A 121 -1.18 -11.82 1.58
N ILE A 122 -1.24 -12.02 0.26
CA ILE A 122 -1.59 -10.98 -0.71
C ILE A 122 -3.06 -10.62 -0.56
N GLN A 123 -3.32 -9.34 -0.29
CA GLN A 123 -4.65 -8.76 -0.16
C GLN A 123 -4.99 -7.79 -1.30
N GLY A 124 -3.99 -7.31 -2.04
CA GLY A 124 -4.22 -6.42 -3.17
C GLY A 124 -3.02 -6.29 -4.09
N ILE A 125 -3.30 -6.09 -5.38
CA ILE A 125 -2.33 -5.87 -6.45
C ILE A 125 -2.80 -4.67 -7.27
N VAL A 126 -1.92 -3.72 -7.55
CA VAL A 126 -2.19 -2.64 -8.52
C VAL A 126 -1.28 -2.80 -9.73
N LEU A 127 -1.88 -2.89 -10.91
CA LEU A 127 -1.18 -2.85 -12.18
C LEU A 127 -1.27 -1.43 -12.72
N LYS A 128 -0.13 -0.75 -12.82
CA LYS A 128 -0.07 0.56 -13.47
C LYS A 128 -0.06 0.35 -14.97
N SER A 129 -0.99 1.00 -15.67
CA SER A 129 -0.93 1.07 -17.12
C SER A 129 0.31 1.87 -17.54
N SER A 130 1.16 1.25 -18.35
CA SER A 130 2.27 1.90 -19.04
C SER A 130 1.87 2.22 -20.48
N THR A 131 2.49 3.24 -21.07
CA THR A 131 2.37 3.55 -22.50
C THR A 131 2.93 2.45 -23.38
N GLU A 132 3.93 1.72 -22.88
CA GLU A 132 4.52 0.58 -23.57
C GLU A 132 3.84 -0.73 -23.16
N PRO A 133 3.54 -1.63 -24.12
CA PRO A 133 2.99 -2.94 -23.81
C PRO A 133 4.01 -3.75 -23.00
N TYR A 134 3.57 -4.25 -21.85
CA TYR A 134 4.36 -5.13 -21.00
C TYR A 134 3.97 -6.59 -21.24
N ILE A 135 4.92 -7.40 -21.72
CA ILE A 135 4.71 -8.85 -21.89
C ILE A 135 5.03 -9.55 -20.57
N ALA A 136 3.97 -9.86 -19.84
CA ALA A 136 4.04 -10.64 -18.61
C ALA A 136 4.11 -12.14 -18.91
N ASN A 137 5.14 -12.83 -18.39
CA ASN A 137 5.22 -14.30 -18.37
C ASN A 137 4.76 -14.82 -17.01
N TRP A 138 3.50 -14.56 -16.66
CA TRP A 138 2.91 -15.02 -15.40
C TRP A 138 2.36 -16.42 -15.53
N ASP A 139 2.42 -17.16 -14.44
CA ASP A 139 1.78 -18.47 -14.33
C ASP A 139 0.25 -18.24 -14.24
N PRO A 140 -0.56 -18.75 -15.19
CA PRO A 140 -2.02 -18.59 -15.13
C PRO A 140 -2.62 -19.27 -13.89
N GLU A 141 -1.90 -20.22 -13.29
CA GLU A 141 -2.27 -20.89 -12.05
C GLU A 141 -1.61 -20.26 -10.82
N ALA A 142 -1.07 -19.05 -10.92
CA ALA A 142 -0.38 -18.40 -9.80
C ALA A 142 -1.24 -18.33 -8.52
N PHE A 143 -2.56 -18.17 -8.64
CA PHE A 143 -3.48 -18.15 -7.49
C PHE A 143 -4.25 -19.45 -7.28
N SER A 144 -3.99 -20.47 -8.10
CA SER A 144 -4.61 -21.77 -7.93
C SER A 144 -4.01 -22.47 -6.70
N ASN A 145 -4.87 -23.00 -5.84
CA ASN A 145 -4.50 -23.81 -4.68
C ASN A 145 -4.09 -25.23 -5.09
#